data_AF-A0A1E8CH92-F1
#
_entry.id   AF-A0A1E8CH92-F1
#
_cell.length_a   1.000
_cell.length_b   1.000
_cell.length_c   1.000
_cell.angle_alpha   90.00
_cell.angle_beta   90.00
_cell.angle_gamma   90.00
#
_symmetry.space_group_name_H-M   'P 1'
#
loop_
_entity.id
_entity.type
_entity.pdbx_description
1 polymer ?
#
loop_
_entity_poly.entity_id
_entity_poly.type
_entity_poly.pdbx_seq_one_letter_code
_entity_poly.pdbx_strand_id
1 'polypeptide(L)'
;MNINKALTSLVFTILATFTIPAFAGGTAVLEAGSGANRINTTIEFNDGNMRMGTAVPGFDGYMVMTETGIYMVTGMGGRPMVLDLGAMMSLMGGMAGEMMQSQGISLNNGIGQFIEMRDAGRNEAVAGVPGLVYDLTYANEQGTRQTEEIVLGRDATLRELTETLATWGRMMAAYLSVDLSEYQGAMDDLLQYGDGILRLGSGYRLVSLDETAPDPARFTLPAAPQQMPSWMP
;
A
#
# COMPACT_ATOMS: atom_id res chain seq x y z
N MET A 1 -26.87 73.64 -11.08
CA MET A 1 -27.89 72.59 -10.85
C MET A 1 -27.87 71.66 -12.06
N ASN A 2 -27.55 70.38 -11.82
CA ASN A 2 -27.75 69.17 -12.63
C ASN A 2 -26.55 68.20 -12.56
N ILE A 3 -26.88 67.09 -11.91
CA ILE A 3 -26.15 65.87 -11.58
C ILE A 3 -26.10 64.97 -12.83
N ASN A 4 -25.03 64.19 -13.00
CA ASN A 4 -25.00 62.82 -13.57
C ASN A 4 -23.56 62.29 -13.46
N LYS A 5 -23.17 61.61 -12.38
CA LYS A 5 -23.20 60.14 -12.20
C LYS A 5 -22.71 59.35 -13.42
N ALA A 6 -21.47 58.86 -13.35
CA ALA A 6 -21.09 57.59 -13.96
C ALA A 6 -20.13 56.88 -12.97
N LEU A 7 -20.69 55.93 -12.23
CA LEU A 7 -19.97 55.00 -11.37
C LEU A 7 -19.26 53.99 -12.29
N THR A 8 -17.93 53.99 -12.29
CA THR A 8 -17.14 52.94 -12.94
C THR A 8 -17.09 51.75 -11.99
N SER A 9 -17.96 50.75 -12.22
CA SER A 9 -17.97 49.50 -11.45
C SER A 9 -16.86 48.59 -11.99
N LEU A 10 -15.80 48.39 -11.21
CA LEU A 10 -14.73 47.43 -11.49
C LEU A 10 -15.16 46.06 -10.98
N VAL A 11 -15.59 45.17 -11.88
CA VAL A 11 -15.88 43.77 -11.55
C VAL A 11 -14.55 43.02 -11.46
N PHE A 12 -14.15 42.65 -10.25
CA PHE A 12 -13.02 41.76 -9.99
C PHE A 12 -13.51 40.31 -10.07
N THR A 13 -13.38 39.69 -11.25
CA THR A 13 -13.67 38.26 -11.41
C THR A 13 -12.55 37.46 -10.75
N ILE A 14 -12.80 36.98 -9.52
CA ILE A 14 -11.95 35.99 -8.87
C ILE A 14 -12.15 34.67 -9.62
N LEU A 15 -11.16 34.32 -10.45
CA LEU A 15 -11.07 32.99 -11.06
C LEU A 15 -10.67 32.02 -9.94
N ALA A 16 -11.65 31.40 -9.29
CA ALA A 16 -11.41 30.28 -8.39
C ALA A 16 -10.96 29.09 -9.24
N THR A 17 -9.64 28.91 -9.38
CA THR A 17 -9.07 27.65 -9.86
C THR A 17 -9.44 26.58 -8.84
N PHE A 18 -10.51 25.83 -9.09
CA PHE A 18 -10.72 24.56 -8.43
C PHE A 18 -9.57 23.65 -8.84
N THR A 19 -8.54 23.57 -8.00
CA THR A 19 -7.69 22.38 -7.94
C THR A 19 -8.62 21.24 -7.56
N ILE A 20 -9.10 20.50 -8.56
CA ILE A 20 -9.69 19.19 -8.33
C ILE A 20 -8.62 18.44 -7.53
N PRO A 21 -8.93 17.90 -6.34
CA PRO A 21 -7.99 17.00 -5.68
C PRO A 21 -7.72 15.89 -6.69
N ALA A 22 -6.50 15.87 -7.22
CA ALA A 22 -6.05 14.73 -7.99
C ALA A 22 -6.14 13.56 -7.01
N PHE A 23 -7.04 12.62 -7.29
CA PHE A 23 -6.99 11.30 -6.68
C PHE A 23 -5.55 10.81 -6.89
N ALA A 24 -4.82 10.61 -5.80
CA ALA A 24 -3.37 10.50 -5.77
C ALA A 24 -2.95 9.06 -6.09
N GLY A 25 -3.48 8.52 -7.19
CA GLY A 25 -3.02 7.25 -7.72
C GLY A 25 -1.57 7.36 -8.17
N GLY A 26 -0.86 6.24 -8.18
CA GLY A 26 0.55 6.22 -8.52
C GLY A 26 1.11 4.84 -8.75
N THR A 27 2.41 4.80 -8.99
CA THR A 27 3.20 3.57 -9.06
C THR A 27 4.36 3.66 -8.09
N ALA A 28 4.46 2.71 -7.17
CA ALA A 28 5.58 2.59 -6.24
C ALA A 28 6.38 1.32 -6.54
N VAL A 29 7.70 1.41 -6.34
CA VAL A 29 8.56 0.22 -6.22
C VAL A 29 9.05 0.16 -4.80
N LEU A 30 8.74 -0.95 -4.12
CA LEU A 30 9.16 -1.22 -2.75
C LEU A 30 10.22 -2.32 -2.76
N GLU A 31 11.32 -2.11 -2.05
CA GLU A 31 12.30 -3.16 -1.74
C GLU A 31 12.00 -3.67 -0.33
N ALA A 32 11.87 -4.99 -0.20
CA ALA A 32 11.72 -5.65 1.10
C ALA A 32 12.67 -6.85 1.21
N GLY A 33 13.08 -7.18 2.44
CA GLY A 33 13.94 -8.33 2.75
C GLY A 33 15.37 -7.94 3.14
N SER A 34 16.21 -8.95 3.39
CA SER A 34 17.57 -8.76 3.91
C SER A 34 18.62 -9.51 3.09
N GLY A 35 19.81 -8.93 2.96
CA GLY A 35 20.93 -9.53 2.25
C GLY A 35 20.60 -9.92 0.81
N ALA A 36 20.88 -11.18 0.45
CA ALA A 36 20.64 -11.72 -0.88
C ALA A 36 19.15 -11.97 -1.21
N ASN A 37 18.25 -11.89 -0.21
CA ASN A 37 16.82 -12.16 -0.36
C ASN A 37 15.99 -10.88 -0.50
N ARG A 38 16.61 -9.78 -0.95
CA ARG A 38 15.88 -8.54 -1.25
C ARG A 38 15.04 -8.70 -2.49
N ILE A 39 13.79 -8.27 -2.40
CA ILE A 39 12.79 -8.39 -3.44
C ILE A 39 12.23 -7.01 -3.72
N ASN A 40 12.19 -6.64 -5.00
CA ASN A 40 11.52 -5.44 -5.46
C ASN A 40 10.13 -5.79 -5.96
N THR A 41 9.13 -5.07 -5.44
CA THR A 41 7.73 -5.24 -5.77
C THR A 41 7.20 -3.94 -6.35
N THR A 42 6.71 -4.00 -7.59
CA THR A 42 6.00 -2.88 -8.21
C THR A 42 4.52 -2.93 -7.84
N ILE A 43 4.02 -1.80 -7.34
CA ILE A 43 2.64 -1.60 -6.91
C ILE A 43 2.07 -0.41 -7.66
N GLU A 44 1.08 -0.67 -8.49
CA GLU A 44 0.20 0.36 -9.06
C GLU A 44 -1.01 0.50 -8.14
N PHE A 45 -1.44 1.72 -7.86
CA PHE A 45 -2.60 1.98 -7.01
C PHE A 45 -3.38 3.20 -7.50
N ASN A 46 -4.69 3.15 -7.35
CA ASN A 46 -5.58 4.26 -7.67
C ASN A 46 -6.96 4.00 -7.07
N ASP A 47 -7.47 4.94 -6.28
CA ASP A 47 -8.85 4.92 -5.76
C ASP A 47 -9.17 3.61 -5.02
N GLY A 48 -8.26 3.21 -4.13
CA GLY A 48 -8.37 1.96 -3.34
C GLY A 48 -8.13 0.66 -4.11
N ASN A 49 -7.95 0.71 -5.44
CA ASN A 49 -7.53 -0.43 -6.23
C ASN A 49 -6.01 -0.57 -6.22
N MET A 50 -5.53 -1.81 -6.28
CA MET A 50 -4.11 -2.11 -6.30
C MET A 50 -3.81 -3.18 -7.35
N ARG A 51 -2.69 -3.03 -8.04
CA ARG A 51 -2.11 -4.08 -8.87
C ARG A 51 -0.66 -4.27 -8.47
N MET A 52 -0.31 -5.50 -8.12
CA MET A 52 1.01 -5.85 -7.64
C MET A 52 1.66 -6.86 -8.59
N GLY A 53 2.85 -6.53 -9.09
CA GLY A 53 3.68 -7.51 -9.79
C GLY A 53 4.09 -8.62 -8.82
N THR A 54 4.05 -9.89 -9.25
CA THR A 54 4.62 -10.96 -8.43
C THR A 54 6.11 -11.06 -8.74
N ALA A 55 6.92 -11.07 -7.69
CA ALA A 55 8.35 -11.31 -7.78
C ALA A 55 8.70 -12.79 -7.50
N VAL A 56 7.72 -13.69 -7.64
CA VAL A 56 7.92 -15.13 -7.40
C VAL A 56 8.64 -15.73 -8.61
N PRO A 57 9.87 -16.27 -8.45
CA PRO A 57 10.60 -16.86 -9.56
C PRO A 57 9.81 -17.99 -10.24
N GLY A 58 9.64 -17.89 -11.56
CA GLY A 58 8.90 -18.89 -12.35
C GLY A 58 7.39 -18.72 -12.38
N PHE A 59 6.84 -17.70 -11.70
CA PHE A 59 5.43 -17.33 -11.83
C PHE A 59 5.29 -16.08 -12.71
N ASP A 60 4.67 -16.23 -13.88
CA ASP A 60 4.31 -15.11 -14.75
C ASP A 60 2.86 -14.69 -14.47
N GLY A 61 2.69 -13.55 -13.82
CA GLY A 61 1.39 -13.03 -13.45
C GLY A 61 1.45 -11.76 -12.61
N TYR A 62 0.30 -11.36 -12.10
CA TYR A 62 0.14 -10.21 -11.22
C TYR A 62 -1.06 -10.42 -10.30
N MET A 63 -1.08 -9.71 -9.18
CA MET A 63 -2.24 -9.64 -8.31
C MET A 63 -3.01 -8.35 -8.55
N VAL A 64 -4.32 -8.40 -8.39
CA VAL A 64 -5.21 -7.24 -8.43
C VAL A 64 -6.09 -7.27 -7.18
N MET A 65 -6.08 -6.19 -6.42
CA MET A 65 -7.06 -5.91 -5.38
C MET A 65 -8.05 -4.88 -5.91
N THR A 66 -9.32 -5.15 -5.68
CA THR A 66 -10.44 -4.24 -5.93
C THR A 66 -11.37 -4.27 -4.72
N GLU A 67 -12.42 -3.47 -4.72
CA GLU A 67 -13.46 -3.54 -3.68
C GLU A 67 -14.10 -4.94 -3.52
N THR A 68 -14.12 -5.75 -4.57
CA THR A 68 -14.76 -7.08 -4.54
C THR A 68 -13.86 -8.19 -4.03
N GLY A 69 -12.55 -7.94 -3.91
CA GLY A 69 -11.60 -8.91 -3.38
C GLY A 69 -10.22 -8.85 -4.03
N ILE A 70 -9.43 -9.89 -3.73
CA ILE A 70 -8.04 -10.04 -4.17
C ILE A 70 -7.96 -11.21 -5.17
N TYR A 71 -7.42 -10.91 -6.34
CA TYR A 71 -7.36 -11.84 -7.46
C TYR A 71 -5.91 -12.02 -7.93
N MET A 72 -5.58 -13.24 -8.34
CA MET A 72 -4.35 -13.55 -9.05
C MET A 72 -4.66 -13.74 -10.52
N VAL A 73 -3.96 -13.00 -11.37
CA VAL A 73 -4.03 -13.11 -12.83
C VAL A 73 -2.76 -13.76 -13.34
N THR A 74 -2.90 -14.84 -14.09
CA THR A 74 -1.79 -15.57 -14.70
C THR A 74 -2.16 -16.09 -16.09
N GLY A 75 -1.20 -16.56 -16.87
CA GLY A 75 -1.42 -17.15 -18.17
C GLY A 75 -1.41 -18.68 -18.13
N MET A 76 -2.43 -19.33 -18.70
CA MET A 76 -2.41 -20.78 -18.95
C MET A 76 -2.79 -21.05 -20.41
N GLY A 77 -1.88 -21.66 -21.17
CA GLY A 77 -2.12 -21.95 -22.59
C GLY A 77 -2.39 -20.71 -23.45
N GLY A 78 -1.75 -19.58 -23.12
CA GLY A 78 -1.95 -18.30 -23.82
C GLY A 78 -3.27 -17.60 -23.54
N ARG A 79 -4.05 -18.06 -22.55
CA ARG A 79 -5.29 -17.43 -22.09
C ARG A 79 -5.13 -16.90 -20.67
N PRO A 80 -5.67 -15.70 -20.37
CA PRO A 80 -5.67 -15.20 -19.01
C PRO A 80 -6.57 -16.07 -18.13
N MET A 81 -6.04 -16.47 -16.99
CA MET A 81 -6.72 -17.14 -15.90
C MET A 81 -6.77 -16.18 -14.72
N VAL A 82 -7.94 -16.08 -14.10
CA VAL A 82 -8.17 -15.25 -12.92
C VAL A 82 -8.60 -16.16 -11.78
N LEU A 83 -7.83 -16.17 -10.70
CA LEU A 83 -8.06 -16.96 -9.50
C LEU A 83 -8.49 -16.03 -8.37
N ASP A 84 -9.58 -16.37 -7.67
CA ASP A 84 -10.04 -15.65 -6.50
C ASP A 84 -9.23 -16.10 -5.27
N LEU A 85 -8.25 -15.29 -4.87
CA LEU A 85 -7.40 -15.63 -3.74
C LEU A 85 -8.17 -15.57 -2.41
N GLY A 86 -9.15 -14.68 -2.30
CA GLY A 86 -10.00 -14.60 -1.11
C GLY A 86 -10.77 -15.90 -0.87
N ALA A 87 -11.44 -16.40 -1.90
CA ALA A 87 -12.13 -17.68 -1.85
C ALA A 87 -11.17 -18.85 -1.57
N MET A 88 -9.99 -18.87 -2.21
CA MET A 88 -8.98 -19.91 -1.95
C MET A 88 -8.50 -19.90 -0.50
N MET A 89 -8.17 -18.72 0.04
CA MET A 89 -7.69 -18.58 1.43
C MET A 89 -8.78 -18.94 2.44
N SER A 90 -10.03 -18.51 2.22
CA SER A 90 -11.14 -18.87 3.09
C SER A 90 -11.43 -20.38 3.11
N LEU A 91 -11.21 -21.08 1.99
CA LEU A 91 -11.31 -22.55 1.94
C LEU A 91 -10.16 -23.25 2.67
N MET A 92 -8.95 -22.73 2.53
CA MET A 92 -7.75 -23.34 3.13
C MET A 92 -7.57 -22.98 4.62
N GLY A 93 -8.22 -21.92 5.10
CA GLY A 93 -8.16 -21.47 6.49
C GLY A 93 -6.73 -21.31 6.99
N GLY A 94 -6.41 -21.89 8.16
CA GLY A 94 -5.07 -21.80 8.77
C GLY A 94 -3.92 -22.32 7.88
N MET A 95 -4.20 -23.24 6.94
CA MET A 95 -3.19 -23.77 6.02
C MET A 95 -2.72 -22.71 5.01
N ALA A 96 -3.58 -21.76 4.64
CA ALA A 96 -3.18 -20.64 3.79
C ALA A 96 -2.18 -19.72 4.49
N GLY A 97 -2.35 -19.49 5.81
CA GLY A 97 -1.41 -18.69 6.60
C GLY A 97 0.00 -19.28 6.61
N GLU A 98 0.12 -20.59 6.84
CA GLU A 98 1.41 -21.31 6.79
C GLU A 98 2.04 -21.25 5.39
N MET A 99 1.23 -21.40 4.34
CA MET A 99 1.71 -21.33 2.96
C MET A 99 2.23 -19.94 2.59
N MET A 100 1.53 -18.87 3.02
CA MET A 100 1.99 -17.50 2.77
C MET A 100 3.29 -17.18 3.49
N GLN A 101 3.41 -17.58 4.77
CA GLN A 101 4.65 -17.44 5.53
C GLN A 101 5.81 -18.20 4.86
N SER A 102 5.56 -19.41 4.34
CA SER A 102 6.57 -20.19 3.62
C SER A 102 7.05 -19.54 2.31
N GLN A 103 6.20 -18.70 1.70
CA GLN A 103 6.51 -17.92 0.51
C GLN A 103 7.10 -16.54 0.82
N GLY A 104 7.38 -16.25 2.10
CA GLY A 104 7.93 -14.98 2.55
C GLY A 104 6.91 -13.83 2.55
N ILE A 105 5.63 -14.12 2.37
CA ILE A 105 4.56 -13.14 2.45
C ILE A 105 4.05 -13.12 3.90
N SER A 106 4.55 -12.17 4.67
CA SER A 106 4.07 -11.93 6.02
C SER A 106 3.07 -10.77 6.01
N LEU A 107 1.88 -10.98 6.58
CA LEU A 107 0.94 -9.90 6.89
C LEU A 107 1.44 -9.03 8.05
N ASN A 108 2.44 -9.53 8.78
CA ASN A 108 3.13 -8.80 9.82
C ASN A 108 4.46 -8.26 9.27
N ASN A 109 4.69 -6.95 9.40
CA ASN A 109 5.98 -6.32 9.07
C ASN A 109 7.06 -6.55 10.15
N GLY A 110 6.78 -7.40 11.15
CA GLY A 110 7.66 -7.72 12.27
C GLY A 110 7.49 -6.80 13.48
N ILE A 111 6.64 -5.77 13.37
CA ILE A 111 6.27 -4.87 14.46
C ILE A 111 5.07 -5.50 15.19
N GLY A 112 5.31 -6.10 16.36
CA GLY A 112 4.25 -6.67 17.18
C GLY A 112 3.46 -5.58 17.93
N GLN A 113 4.16 -4.77 18.72
CA GLN A 113 3.55 -3.69 19.51
C GLN A 113 4.37 -2.41 19.39
N PHE A 114 3.73 -1.31 18.97
CA PHE A 114 4.31 0.03 19.03
C PHE A 114 4.56 0.46 20.49
N ILE A 115 5.76 0.93 20.81
CA ILE A 115 6.12 1.38 22.17
C ILE A 115 6.38 2.88 22.20
N GLU A 116 7.27 3.37 21.34
CA GLU A 116 7.73 4.76 21.35
C GLU A 116 8.22 5.15 19.96
N MET A 117 8.01 6.41 19.59
CA MET A 117 8.65 7.04 18.44
C MET A 117 9.29 8.35 18.87
N ARG A 118 10.58 8.50 18.58
CA ARG A 118 11.36 9.69 18.94
C ARG A 118 11.89 10.38 17.70
N ASP A 119 11.68 11.69 17.61
CA ASP A 119 12.29 12.49 16.55
C ASP A 119 13.81 12.44 16.67
N ALA A 120 14.46 12.00 15.60
CA ALA A 120 15.91 11.85 15.54
C ALA A 120 16.61 13.14 15.07
N GLY A 121 15.85 14.20 14.80
CA GLY A 121 16.31 15.56 14.52
C GLY A 121 17.00 15.74 13.16
N ARG A 122 16.81 14.79 12.24
CA ARG A 122 17.46 14.77 10.92
C ARG A 122 16.46 14.44 9.81
N ASN A 123 16.79 14.88 8.60
CA ASN A 123 16.01 14.61 7.39
C ASN A 123 16.77 13.61 6.52
N GLU A 124 16.04 12.73 5.84
CA GLU A 124 16.57 11.83 4.83
C GLU A 124 15.69 11.90 3.58
N ALA A 125 16.30 12.02 2.41
CA ALA A 125 15.59 11.85 1.15
C ALA A 125 15.69 10.39 0.70
N VAL A 126 14.55 9.75 0.47
CA VAL A 126 14.46 8.36 0.01
C VAL A 126 13.74 8.36 -1.33
N ALA A 127 14.38 7.80 -2.37
CA ALA A 127 13.84 7.82 -3.73
C ALA A 127 13.49 9.23 -4.25
N GLY A 128 14.15 10.28 -3.74
CA GLY A 128 13.84 11.68 -4.05
C GLY A 128 12.72 12.30 -3.20
N VAL A 129 12.01 11.50 -2.39
CA VAL A 129 10.96 11.98 -1.48
C VAL A 129 11.60 12.43 -0.16
N PRO A 130 11.39 13.68 0.29
CA PRO A 130 11.89 14.15 1.57
C PRO A 130 11.15 13.49 2.74
N GLY A 131 11.90 13.06 3.76
CA GLY A 131 11.35 12.49 4.97
C GLY A 131 12.06 12.92 6.25
N LEU A 132 11.37 12.73 7.37
CA LEU A 132 11.88 12.94 8.72
C LEU A 132 12.29 11.59 9.31
N VAL A 133 13.43 11.56 9.99
CA VAL A 133 13.95 10.34 10.61
C VAL A 133 13.51 10.28 12.07
N TYR A 134 12.98 9.13 12.46
CA TYR A 134 12.60 8.83 13.83
C TYR A 134 13.27 7.53 14.30
N ASP A 135 13.51 7.44 15.60
CA ASP A 135 13.85 6.19 16.25
C ASP A 135 12.53 5.53 16.69
N LEU A 136 12.14 4.47 15.98
CA LEU A 136 10.97 3.64 16.30
C LEU A 136 11.39 2.55 17.27
N THR A 137 10.67 2.45 18.38
CA THR A 137 10.83 1.37 19.35
C THR A 137 9.56 0.56 19.43
N TYR A 138 9.70 -0.76 19.28
CA TYR A 138 8.59 -1.70 19.26
C TYR A 138 8.95 -3.02 19.96
N ALA A 139 7.96 -3.78 20.42
CA ALA A 139 8.17 -5.18 20.77
C ALA A 139 7.86 -6.05 19.56
N ASN A 140 8.77 -6.98 19.22
CA ASN A 140 8.47 -8.00 18.22
C ASN A 140 7.48 -9.04 18.79
N GLU A 141 7.09 -10.03 17.98
CA GLU A 141 6.15 -11.09 18.40
C GLU A 141 6.62 -11.91 19.61
N GLN A 142 7.93 -11.93 19.88
CA GLN A 142 8.52 -12.60 21.04
C GLN A 142 8.52 -11.71 22.29
N GLY A 143 7.91 -10.53 22.22
CA GLY A 143 7.93 -9.51 23.28
C GLY A 143 9.29 -8.83 23.44
N THR A 144 10.23 -9.04 22.52
CA THR A 144 11.57 -8.46 22.60
C THR A 144 11.54 -7.04 22.05
N ARG A 145 12.00 -6.09 22.85
CA ARG A 145 12.13 -4.68 22.46
C ARG A 145 13.20 -4.52 21.38
N GLN A 146 12.83 -3.91 20.27
CA GLN A 146 13.68 -3.51 19.17
C GLN A 146 13.63 -1.99 19.03
N THR A 147 14.73 -1.40 18.56
CA THR A 147 14.77 0.01 18.17
C THR A 147 15.41 0.10 16.79
N GLU A 148 14.68 0.67 15.83
CA GLU A 148 15.12 0.84 14.46
C GLU A 148 14.85 2.28 13.98
N GLU A 149 15.63 2.73 13.01
CA GLU A 149 15.32 3.98 12.34
C GLU A 149 14.17 3.79 11.36
N ILE A 150 13.21 4.71 11.39
CA ILE A 150 12.17 4.84 10.40
C ILE A 150 12.26 6.22 9.74
N VAL A 151 12.03 6.27 8.44
CA VAL A 151 11.92 7.52 7.68
C VAL A 151 10.49 7.66 7.19
N LEU A 152 9.82 8.72 7.63
CA LEU A 152 8.43 9.01 7.27
C LEU A 152 8.37 10.20 6.32
N GLY A 153 7.64 10.02 5.22
CA GLY A 153 7.38 11.06 4.24
C GLY A 153 6.09 11.82 4.55
N ARG A 154 5.93 12.98 3.92
CA ARG A 154 4.66 13.71 3.87
C ARG A 154 4.32 14.02 2.43
N ASP A 155 3.56 13.13 1.83
CA ASP A 155 3.26 13.13 0.40
C ASP A 155 1.88 12.50 0.18
N ALA A 156 1.06 13.13 -0.68
CA ALA A 156 -0.32 12.69 -0.89
C ALA A 156 -0.41 11.32 -1.59
N THR A 157 0.51 11.04 -2.51
CA THR A 157 0.60 9.76 -3.21
C THR A 157 1.15 8.67 -2.28
N LEU A 158 2.07 9.02 -1.38
CA LEU A 158 2.54 8.10 -0.33
C LEU A 158 1.42 7.74 0.66
N ARG A 159 0.54 8.70 0.98
CA ARG A 159 -0.66 8.45 1.78
C ARG A 159 -1.59 7.46 1.11
N GLU A 160 -1.90 7.67 -0.16
CA GLU A 160 -2.79 6.76 -0.90
C GLU A 160 -2.19 5.35 -1.03
N LEU A 161 -0.87 5.23 -1.27
CA LEU A 161 -0.18 3.95 -1.21
C LEU A 161 -0.36 3.26 0.15
N THR A 162 -0.16 4.02 1.23
CA THR A 162 -0.24 3.51 2.60
C THR A 162 -1.66 3.04 2.94
N GLU A 163 -2.68 3.84 2.61
CA GLU A 163 -4.09 3.49 2.78
C GLU A 163 -4.50 2.25 1.95
N THR A 164 -3.97 2.15 0.73
CA THR A 164 -4.18 0.99 -0.15
C THR A 164 -3.57 -0.28 0.42
N LEU A 165 -2.32 -0.21 0.91
CA LEU A 165 -1.65 -1.34 1.56
C LEU A 165 -2.35 -1.75 2.87
N ALA A 166 -2.84 -0.79 3.65
CA ALA A 166 -3.61 -1.07 4.86
C ALA A 166 -4.93 -1.78 4.53
N THR A 167 -5.62 -1.35 3.47
CA THR A 167 -6.84 -2.00 2.97
C THR A 167 -6.57 -3.43 2.52
N TRP A 168 -5.48 -3.64 1.78
CA TRP A 168 -5.02 -4.98 1.39
C TRP A 168 -4.76 -5.87 2.62
N GLY A 169 -4.03 -5.38 3.62
CA GLY A 169 -3.76 -6.11 4.85
C GLY A 169 -5.04 -6.52 5.60
N ARG A 170 -6.03 -5.62 5.70
CA ARG A 170 -7.34 -5.90 6.32
C ARG A 170 -8.11 -6.98 5.56
N MET A 171 -8.14 -6.93 4.23
CA MET A 171 -8.79 -7.95 3.41
C MET A 171 -8.13 -9.32 3.61
N MET A 172 -6.80 -9.37 3.56
CA MET A 172 -6.03 -10.61 3.78
C MET A 172 -6.29 -11.21 5.16
N ALA A 173 -6.30 -10.40 6.21
CA ALA A 173 -6.59 -10.85 7.56
C ALA A 173 -8.01 -11.38 7.72
N ALA A 174 -8.99 -10.73 7.09
CA ALA A 174 -10.37 -11.23 7.06
C ALA A 174 -10.45 -12.62 6.41
N TYR A 175 -9.74 -12.84 5.31
CA TYR A 175 -9.72 -14.15 4.65
C TYR A 175 -9.03 -15.24 5.47
N LEU A 176 -8.01 -14.89 6.25
CA LEU A 176 -7.28 -15.83 7.11
C LEU A 176 -7.87 -15.95 8.52
N SER A 177 -8.92 -15.19 8.85
CA SER A 177 -9.48 -15.09 10.21
C SER A 177 -8.43 -14.71 11.27
N VAL A 178 -7.48 -13.83 10.88
CA VAL A 178 -6.44 -13.30 11.78
C VAL A 178 -6.92 -11.98 12.35
N ASP A 179 -6.75 -11.79 13.65
CA ASP A 179 -7.00 -10.51 14.29
C ASP A 179 -5.80 -9.57 14.06
N LEU A 180 -6.04 -8.46 13.35
CA LEU A 180 -5.07 -7.39 13.12
C LEU A 180 -5.37 -6.12 13.94
N SER A 181 -6.19 -6.19 14.99
CA SER A 181 -6.56 -5.01 15.79
C SER A 181 -5.34 -4.32 16.40
N GLU A 182 -4.40 -5.09 16.96
CA GLU A 182 -3.14 -4.55 17.51
C GLU A 182 -2.25 -3.92 16.42
N TYR A 183 -2.19 -4.53 15.23
CA TYR A 183 -1.44 -4.01 14.09
C TYR A 183 -2.04 -2.71 13.54
N GLN A 184 -3.37 -2.63 13.46
CA GLN A 184 -4.07 -1.42 13.02
C GLN A 184 -3.81 -0.25 13.97
N GLY A 185 -3.86 -0.48 15.29
CA GLY A 185 -3.50 0.53 16.27
C GLY A 185 -2.05 1.02 16.12
N ALA A 186 -1.10 0.10 15.92
CA ALA A 186 0.30 0.45 15.72
C ALA A 186 0.55 1.27 14.43
N MET A 187 -0.17 0.98 13.34
CA MET A 187 -0.09 1.75 12.11
C MET A 187 -0.76 3.13 12.25
N ASP A 188 -1.93 3.21 12.88
CA ASP A 188 -2.60 4.48 13.13
C ASP A 188 -1.75 5.41 14.00
N ASP A 189 -1.09 4.86 15.03
CA ASP A 189 -0.13 5.60 15.86
C ASP A 189 1.09 6.07 15.08
N LEU A 190 1.62 5.25 14.17
CA LEU A 190 2.75 5.59 13.32
C LEU A 190 2.42 6.70 12.31
N LEU A 191 1.21 6.68 11.73
CA LEU A 191 0.75 7.67 10.76
C LEU A 191 0.43 9.04 11.37
N GLN A 192 0.43 9.17 12.70
CA GLN A 192 0.40 10.49 13.35
C GLN A 192 1.65 11.33 13.05
N TYR A 193 2.75 10.69 12.62
CA TYR A 193 4.05 11.33 12.43
C TYR A 193 4.34 11.67 10.95
N GLY A 194 3.68 10.98 10.01
CA GLY A 194 3.80 11.22 8.58
C GLY A 194 2.76 10.45 7.75
N ASP A 195 2.75 10.73 6.45
CA ASP A 195 1.76 10.20 5.50
C ASP A 195 2.14 8.81 4.97
N GLY A 196 3.33 8.30 5.28
CA GLY A 196 3.69 6.91 5.02
C GLY A 196 5.18 6.62 5.19
N ILE A 197 5.52 5.33 5.08
CA ILE A 197 6.86 4.81 5.36
C ILE A 197 7.72 4.86 4.10
N LEU A 198 8.80 5.63 4.14
CA LEU A 198 9.82 5.66 3.09
C LEU A 198 10.91 4.61 3.32
N ARG A 199 11.29 4.38 4.57
CA ARG A 199 12.30 3.38 4.97
C ARG A 199 12.01 2.91 6.38
N LEU A 200 12.17 1.61 6.64
CA LEU A 200 12.15 1.05 7.98
C LEU A 200 13.35 0.10 8.12
N GLY A 201 14.21 0.43 9.08
CA GLY A 201 15.45 -0.30 9.34
C GLY A 201 16.28 -0.47 8.07
N SER A 202 16.73 -1.71 7.84
CA SER A 202 17.46 -2.12 6.63
C SER A 202 16.65 -3.06 5.73
N GLY A 203 15.43 -3.41 6.14
CA GLY A 203 14.61 -4.46 5.56
C GLY A 203 13.46 -3.97 4.68
N TYR A 204 13.17 -2.67 4.68
CA TYR A 204 12.11 -2.07 3.86
C TYR A 204 12.50 -0.68 3.38
N ARG A 205 12.32 -0.41 2.09
CA ARG A 205 12.58 0.91 1.50
C ARG A 205 11.75 1.17 0.24
N LEU A 206 11.29 2.40 0.09
CA LEU A 206 10.80 2.94 -1.17
C LEU A 206 11.97 3.14 -2.15
N VAL A 207 11.88 2.52 -3.32
CA VAL A 207 12.87 2.63 -4.41
C VAL A 207 12.49 3.72 -5.40
N SER A 208 11.21 3.85 -5.72
CA SER A 208 10.67 4.89 -6.59
C SER A 208 9.20 5.15 -6.29
N LEU A 209 8.76 6.39 -6.53
CA LEU A 209 7.37 6.81 -6.51
C LEU A 209 7.09 7.64 -7.77
N ASP A 210 6.11 7.21 -8.55
CA ASP A 210 5.55 7.95 -9.68
C ASP A 210 4.12 8.37 -9.31
N GLU A 211 3.87 9.66 -9.35
CA GLU A 211 2.57 10.28 -9.00
C GLU A 211 1.58 10.25 -10.18
N THR A 212 1.96 9.64 -11.30
CA THR A 212 1.07 9.45 -12.45
C THR A 212 0.08 8.33 -12.14
N ALA A 213 -1.19 8.69 -11.99
CA ALA A 213 -2.26 7.71 -11.80
C ALA A 213 -2.30 6.68 -12.95
N PRO A 214 -2.25 5.37 -12.64
CA PRO A 214 -2.40 4.32 -13.63
C PRO A 214 -3.77 4.37 -14.33
N ASP A 215 -3.84 3.94 -15.59
CA ASP A 215 -5.10 3.77 -16.31
C ASP A 215 -6.04 2.84 -15.53
N PRO A 216 -7.31 3.22 -15.24
CA PRO A 216 -8.26 2.38 -14.53
C PRO A 216 -8.43 0.97 -15.12
N ALA A 217 -8.23 0.80 -16.44
CA ALA A 217 -8.27 -0.51 -17.09
C ALA A 217 -7.22 -1.50 -16.54
N ARG A 218 -6.14 -1.01 -15.93
CA ARG A 218 -5.08 -1.83 -15.30
C ARG A 218 -5.61 -2.68 -14.15
N PHE A 219 -6.65 -2.22 -13.47
CA PHE A 219 -7.30 -2.87 -12.32
C PHE A 219 -8.51 -3.73 -12.74
N THR A 220 -8.87 -3.73 -14.03
CA THR A 220 -9.95 -4.60 -14.53
C THR A 220 -9.47 -6.03 -14.73
N LEU A 221 -10.31 -6.99 -14.37
CA LEU A 221 -9.98 -8.40 -14.54
C LEU A 221 -10.14 -8.81 -16.01
N PRO A 222 -9.14 -9.47 -16.62
CA PRO A 222 -9.18 -9.83 -18.04
C PRO A 222 -10.10 -11.02 -18.35
N ALA A 223 -10.60 -11.71 -17.33
CA ALA A 223 -11.58 -12.78 -17.43
C ALA A 223 -12.40 -12.86 -16.13
N ALA A 224 -13.51 -13.60 -16.17
CA ALA A 224 -14.28 -13.87 -14.96
C ALA A 224 -13.44 -14.71 -13.96
N PRO A 225 -13.48 -14.41 -12.65
CA PRO A 225 -12.84 -15.23 -11.63
C PRO A 225 -13.32 -16.68 -11.71
N GLN A 226 -12.37 -17.61 -11.74
CA GLN A 226 -12.69 -19.03 -11.64
C GLN A 226 -12.88 -19.39 -10.17
N GLN A 227 -14.02 -20.00 -9.85
CA GLN A 227 -14.17 -20.68 -8.57
C GLN A 227 -13.38 -21.98 -8.63
N MET A 228 -12.63 -22.30 -7.57
CA MET A 228 -11.94 -23.59 -7.51
C MET A 228 -12.96 -24.74 -7.64
N PRO A 229 -12.67 -25.77 -8.45
CA PRO A 229 -13.55 -26.92 -8.56
C PRO A 229 -13.71 -27.59 -7.18
N SER A 230 -14.94 -27.99 -6.85
CA SER A 230 -15.36 -28.54 -5.55
C SER A 230 -14.74 -29.89 -5.15
N TRP A 231 -13.67 -30.33 -5.81
CA TRP A 231 -13.03 -31.66 -5.64
C TRP A 231 -11.56 -31.61 -5.24
N MET A 232 -11.01 -30.45 -4.85
CA MET A 232 -9.79 -30.44 -4.04
C MET A 232 -10.16 -30.81 -2.58
N PRO A 233 -9.48 -31.83 -1.99
CA PRO A 233 -9.82 -32.39 -0.68
C PRO A 233 -9.58 -31.42 0.48
#